data_AF-A0A2H5UXC1-F1
#
_entry.id   AF-A0A2H5UXC1-F1
#
_cell.length_a   1.000
_cell.length_b   1.000
_cell.length_c   1.000
_cell.angle_alpha   90.00
_cell.angle_beta   90.00
_cell.angle_gamma   90.00
#
_symmetry.space_group_name_H-M   'P 1'
#
loop_
_entity.id
_entity.type
_entity.pdbx_description
1 polymer ?
#
loop_
_entity_poly.entity_id
_entity_poly.type
_entity_poly.pdbx_seq_one_letter_code
_entity_poly.pdbx_strand_id
1 'polypeptide(L)'
;MAGIEVLRLGHRIERDKRLTTHVGLAARAFGASKLYYSGDQDKTVEASIAKVVEDWGGEFEAVYVGDWRRLLKDKHGEGYLLIHLTMYGLPIQNIIDEVRRLHREKNILVVVGGEKVERAAYMMADYNVSVTSQPHSEVSALAVFLDWLQEGRELEKTYADAKKIIIPSARGKTVKRRG
;
A
#
# COMPACT_ATOMS: atom_id res chain seq x y z
N MET A 1 -0.68 10.81 -13.32
CA MET A 1 -0.78 9.33 -13.21
C MET A 1 -2.03 9.02 -12.43
N ALA A 2 -2.64 7.87 -12.70
CA ALA A 2 -3.81 7.43 -11.96
C ALA A 2 -3.45 7.12 -10.48
N GLY A 3 -4.45 7.00 -9.61
CA GLY A 3 -4.27 6.76 -8.18
C GLY A 3 -3.79 5.35 -7.86
N ILE A 4 -3.17 5.20 -6.67
CA ILE A 4 -2.74 3.92 -6.12
C ILE A 4 -3.41 3.73 -4.76
N GLU A 5 -4.08 2.61 -4.57
CA GLU A 5 -4.68 2.18 -3.31
C GLU A 5 -4.14 0.81 -2.92
N VAL A 6 -4.24 0.45 -1.64
CA VAL A 6 -3.74 -0.82 -1.10
C VAL A 6 -4.84 -1.54 -0.35
N LEU A 7 -4.93 -2.86 -0.50
CA LEU A 7 -5.78 -3.73 0.31
C LEU A 7 -4.92 -4.72 1.09
N ARG A 8 -4.97 -4.66 2.43
CA ARG A 8 -4.30 -5.60 3.33
C ARG A 8 -5.30 -6.65 3.82
N LEU A 9 -5.12 -7.89 3.38
CA LEU A 9 -5.99 -9.01 3.74
C LEU A 9 -5.63 -9.65 5.08
N GLY A 10 -6.64 -10.12 5.81
CA GLY A 10 -6.49 -11.06 6.93
C GLY A 10 -5.85 -10.47 8.19
N HIS A 11 -6.23 -9.25 8.57
CA HIS A 11 -5.83 -8.63 9.83
C HIS A 11 -6.43 -9.36 11.01
N ARG A 12 -5.58 -9.70 11.98
CA ARG A 12 -5.96 -10.24 13.27
C ARG A 12 -5.61 -9.23 14.33
N ILE A 13 -6.61 -8.73 15.05
CA ILE A 13 -6.42 -7.64 16.03
C ILE A 13 -5.39 -8.04 17.08
N GLU A 14 -5.37 -9.28 17.54
CA GLU A 14 -4.44 -9.74 18.59
C GLU A 14 -2.98 -9.94 18.12
N ARG A 15 -2.70 -9.91 16.81
CA ARG A 15 -1.37 -10.28 16.26
C ARG A 15 -0.78 -9.24 15.32
N ASP A 16 -1.61 -8.63 14.49
CA ASP A 16 -1.13 -7.97 13.28
C ASP A 16 -1.17 -6.43 13.39
N LYS A 17 -1.50 -5.85 14.57
CA LYS A 17 -1.61 -4.38 14.78
C LYS A 17 -0.40 -3.62 14.21
N ARG A 18 0.79 -4.06 14.60
CA ARG A 18 2.05 -3.45 14.14
C ARG A 18 2.22 -3.64 12.65
N LEU A 19 2.06 -4.86 12.16
CA LEU A 19 2.33 -5.19 10.75
C LEU A 19 1.38 -4.46 9.80
N THR A 20 0.07 -4.44 10.08
CA THR A 20 -0.91 -3.66 9.28
C THR A 20 -0.63 -2.17 9.37
N THR A 21 -0.26 -1.64 10.54
CA THR A 21 0.16 -0.23 10.65
C THR A 21 1.38 0.04 9.75
N HIS A 22 2.39 -0.82 9.77
CA HIS A 22 3.56 -0.68 8.90
C HIS A 22 3.21 -0.76 7.41
N VAL A 23 2.28 -1.64 7.01
CA VAL A 23 1.75 -1.68 5.63
C VAL A 23 1.12 -0.35 5.26
N GLY A 24 0.28 0.22 6.13
CA GLY A 24 -0.36 1.52 5.88
C GLY A 24 0.64 2.69 5.80
N LEU A 25 1.61 2.73 6.70
CA LEU A 25 2.65 3.76 6.69
C LEU A 25 3.56 3.64 5.45
N ALA A 26 3.90 2.42 5.05
CA ALA A 26 4.63 2.17 3.81
C ALA A 26 3.79 2.60 2.59
N ALA A 27 2.52 2.20 2.51
CA ALA A 27 1.61 2.63 1.43
C ALA A 27 1.58 4.16 1.29
N ARG A 28 1.36 4.89 2.40
CA ARG A 28 1.36 6.36 2.40
C ARG A 28 2.70 6.93 1.93
N ALA A 29 3.80 6.48 2.52
CA ALA A 29 5.13 6.99 2.23
C ALA A 29 5.55 6.75 0.78
N PHE A 30 5.13 5.63 0.20
CA PHE A 30 5.41 5.23 -1.18
C PHE A 30 4.28 5.64 -2.15
N GLY A 31 3.52 6.68 -1.82
CA GLY A 31 2.68 7.38 -2.80
C GLY A 31 1.22 6.93 -2.93
N ALA A 32 0.80 5.86 -2.26
CA ALA A 32 -0.61 5.46 -2.23
C ALA A 32 -1.49 6.50 -1.51
N SER A 33 -2.77 6.56 -1.87
CA SER A 33 -3.77 7.48 -1.29
C SER A 33 -4.67 6.82 -0.25
N LYS A 34 -4.72 5.48 -0.21
CA LYS A 34 -5.64 4.77 0.70
C LYS A 34 -5.14 3.37 1.07
N LEU A 35 -5.39 2.99 2.31
CA LEU A 35 -5.31 1.61 2.78
C LEU A 35 -6.72 1.09 3.10
N TYR A 36 -7.14 0.04 2.42
CA TYR A 36 -8.19 -0.84 2.88
C TYR A 36 -7.58 -1.99 3.69
N TYR A 37 -8.26 -2.45 4.74
CA TYR A 37 -7.87 -3.69 5.42
C TYR A 37 -9.09 -4.54 5.78
N SER A 38 -8.93 -5.86 5.74
CA SER A 38 -9.99 -6.83 6.06
C SER A 38 -9.56 -7.79 7.17
N GLY A 39 -10.50 -8.57 7.72
CA GLY A 39 -10.28 -9.42 8.88
C GLY A 39 -11.01 -8.84 10.09
N ASP A 40 -10.31 -8.67 11.20
CA ASP A 40 -10.85 -7.99 12.36
C ASP A 40 -10.79 -6.47 12.15
N GLN A 41 -11.82 -5.73 12.57
CA GLN A 41 -11.75 -4.27 12.60
C GLN A 41 -10.87 -3.81 13.76
N ASP A 42 -9.90 -2.94 13.50
CA ASP A 42 -8.98 -2.41 14.51
C ASP A 42 -8.81 -0.89 14.41
N LYS A 43 -9.57 -0.17 15.24
CA LYS A 43 -9.51 1.29 15.36
C LYS A 43 -8.14 1.82 15.78
N THR A 44 -7.29 0.99 16.40
CA THR A 44 -5.95 1.43 16.82
C THR A 44 -5.01 1.58 15.63
N VAL A 45 -5.18 0.77 14.57
CA VAL A 45 -4.47 0.93 13.29
C VAL A 45 -4.92 2.23 12.62
N GLU A 46 -6.23 2.45 12.52
CA GLU A 46 -6.83 3.64 11.90
C GLU A 46 -6.35 4.92 12.60
N ALA A 47 -6.41 4.96 13.93
CA ALA A 47 -5.96 6.10 14.73
C ALA A 47 -4.45 6.36 14.60
N SER A 48 -3.63 5.30 14.52
CA SER A 48 -2.17 5.43 14.36
C SER A 48 -1.81 6.06 13.02
N ILE A 49 -2.49 5.64 11.94
CA ILE A 49 -2.29 6.19 10.60
C ILE A 49 -2.81 7.62 10.52
N ALA A 50 -4.01 7.89 11.05
CA ALA A 50 -4.59 9.24 11.08
C ALA A 50 -3.69 10.24 11.80
N LYS A 51 -3.08 9.84 12.92
CA LYS A 51 -2.11 10.69 13.64
C LYS A 51 -0.87 11.02 12.81
N VAL A 52 -0.35 10.06 12.04
CA VAL A 52 0.78 10.33 11.13
C VAL A 52 0.35 11.29 10.02
N VAL A 53 -0.83 11.12 9.47
CA VAL A 53 -1.36 12.01 8.43
C VAL A 53 -1.55 13.43 8.97
N GLU A 54 -2.12 13.59 10.17
CA GLU A 54 -2.29 14.89 10.82
C GLU A 54 -0.95 15.62 11.04
N ASP A 55 0.07 14.88 11.47
CA ASP A 55 1.38 15.44 11.78
C ASP A 55 2.23 15.73 10.53
N TRP A 56 2.17 14.85 9.53
CA TRP A 56 3.10 14.82 8.40
C TRP A 56 2.44 15.15 7.05
N GLY A 57 1.15 15.51 7.05
CA GLY A 57 0.38 15.98 5.90
C GLY A 57 -0.11 14.89 4.94
N GLY A 58 -0.83 15.33 3.91
CA GLY A 58 -1.34 14.52 2.83
C GLY A 58 -2.72 13.92 3.07
N GLU A 59 -3.42 13.57 2.00
CA GLU A 59 -4.72 12.93 2.06
C GLU A 59 -4.54 11.41 2.00
N PHE A 60 -4.45 10.76 3.15
CA PHE A 60 -4.37 9.31 3.28
C PHE A 60 -5.24 8.82 4.43
N GLU A 61 -5.93 7.71 4.22
CA GLU A 61 -6.76 7.09 5.25
C GLU A 61 -6.64 5.56 5.26
N ALA A 62 -6.92 4.97 6.42
CA ALA A 62 -7.06 3.54 6.60
C ALA A 62 -8.53 3.21 6.87
N VAL A 63 -9.11 2.30 6.09
CA VAL A 63 -10.53 1.97 6.10
C VAL A 63 -10.72 0.47 6.23
N TYR A 64 -11.51 0.06 7.22
CA TYR A 64 -11.92 -1.33 7.36
C TYR A 64 -12.94 -1.73 6.28
N VAL A 65 -12.77 -2.91 5.71
CA VAL A 65 -13.73 -3.54 4.80
C VAL A 65 -14.08 -4.95 5.26
N GLY A 66 -15.37 -5.16 5.57
CA GLY A 66 -15.87 -6.48 6.00
C GLY A 66 -15.90 -7.50 4.87
N ASP A 67 -16.15 -7.06 3.62
CA ASP A 67 -16.15 -7.91 2.44
C ASP A 67 -15.12 -7.43 1.42
N TRP A 68 -13.91 -7.98 1.52
CA TRP A 68 -12.82 -7.67 0.60
C TRP A 68 -13.08 -8.18 -0.82
N ARG A 69 -13.90 -9.22 -1.02
CA ARG A 69 -14.23 -9.75 -2.34
C ARG A 69 -15.14 -8.77 -3.07
N ARG A 70 -16.12 -8.21 -2.37
CA ARG A 70 -16.96 -7.14 -2.91
C ARG A 70 -16.10 -5.93 -3.30
N LEU A 71 -15.18 -5.48 -2.43
CA LEU A 71 -14.27 -4.39 -2.76
C LEU A 71 -13.50 -4.65 -4.07
N LEU A 72 -12.94 -5.85 -4.25
CA LEU A 72 -12.21 -6.19 -5.48
C LEU A 72 -13.13 -6.15 -6.71
N LYS A 73 -14.35 -6.70 -6.62
CA LYS A 73 -15.32 -6.66 -7.73
C LYS A 73 -15.69 -5.23 -8.10
N ASP A 74 -15.99 -4.41 -7.09
CA ASP A 74 -16.41 -3.02 -7.28
C ASP A 74 -15.27 -2.22 -7.94
N LYS A 75 -14.04 -2.33 -7.41
CA LYS A 75 -12.85 -1.67 -7.96
C LYS A 75 -12.52 -2.13 -9.38
N HIS A 76 -12.62 -3.42 -9.66
CA HIS A 76 -12.45 -3.92 -11.03
C HIS A 76 -13.52 -3.36 -11.98
N GLY A 77 -14.78 -3.27 -11.52
CA GLY A 77 -15.88 -2.65 -12.27
C GLY A 77 -15.69 -1.14 -12.51
N GLU A 78 -15.01 -0.45 -11.60
CA GLU A 78 -14.56 0.94 -11.75
C GLU A 78 -13.35 1.09 -12.71
N GLY A 79 -12.84 -0.01 -13.26
CA GLY A 79 -11.70 -0.01 -14.18
C GLY A 79 -10.33 0.01 -13.51
N TYR A 80 -10.25 -0.25 -12.20
CA TYR A 80 -8.98 -0.41 -11.51
C TYR A 80 -8.24 -1.65 -12.03
N LEU A 81 -6.92 -1.51 -12.10
CA LEU A 81 -6.01 -2.63 -12.28
C LEU A 81 -5.73 -3.28 -10.92
N LEU A 82 -6.07 -4.55 -10.77
CA LEU A 82 -5.90 -5.32 -9.54
C LEU A 82 -4.57 -6.07 -9.56
N ILE A 83 -3.66 -5.69 -8.68
CA ILE A 83 -2.33 -6.30 -8.57
C ILE A 83 -2.25 -7.05 -7.23
N HIS A 84 -2.15 -8.37 -7.27
CA HIS A 84 -1.94 -9.18 -6.08
C HIS A 84 -0.45 -9.52 -5.90
N LEU A 85 0.14 -9.05 -4.80
CA LEU A 85 1.53 -9.37 -4.47
C LEU A 85 1.61 -10.71 -3.75
N THR A 86 2.34 -11.63 -4.36
CA THR A 86 2.52 -12.99 -3.87
C THR A 86 3.84 -13.56 -4.38
N MET A 87 4.58 -14.28 -3.52
CA MET A 87 5.84 -14.92 -3.91
C MET A 87 5.67 -15.92 -5.08
N TYR A 88 4.46 -16.43 -5.29
CA TYR A 88 4.11 -17.36 -6.35
C TYR A 88 3.77 -16.70 -7.70
N GLY A 89 3.76 -15.36 -7.76
CA GLY A 89 3.40 -14.59 -8.94
C GLY A 89 4.49 -14.53 -10.02
N LEU A 90 4.21 -13.81 -11.10
CA LEU A 90 5.18 -13.50 -12.14
C LEU A 90 6.26 -12.56 -11.60
N PRO A 91 7.55 -12.75 -11.95
CA PRO A 91 8.62 -11.87 -11.51
C PRO A 91 8.36 -10.41 -11.93
N ILE A 92 8.50 -9.48 -11.00
CA ILE A 92 8.24 -8.05 -11.23
C ILE A 92 9.02 -7.50 -12.44
N GLN A 93 10.24 -7.99 -12.66
CA GLN A 93 11.12 -7.59 -13.77
C GLN A 93 10.48 -7.84 -15.14
N ASN A 94 9.62 -8.84 -15.24
CA ASN A 94 9.02 -9.25 -16.51
C ASN A 94 7.74 -8.49 -16.84
N ILE A 95 7.08 -7.92 -15.82
CA ILE A 95 5.72 -7.36 -15.97
C ILE A 95 5.63 -5.87 -15.67
N ILE A 96 6.64 -5.27 -15.02
CA ILE A 96 6.55 -3.91 -14.51
C ILE A 96 6.30 -2.86 -15.61
N ASP A 97 6.92 -3.01 -16.78
CA ASP A 97 6.77 -2.04 -17.87
C ASP A 97 5.34 -2.03 -18.43
N GLU A 98 4.70 -3.20 -18.49
CA GLU A 98 3.30 -3.32 -18.86
C GLU A 98 2.39 -2.70 -17.80
N VAL A 99 2.63 -2.98 -16.52
CA VAL A 99 1.85 -2.41 -15.40
C VAL A 99 1.99 -0.88 -15.39
N ARG A 100 3.21 -0.34 -15.57
CA ARG A 100 3.43 1.12 -15.68
C ARG A 100 2.68 1.72 -16.86
N ARG A 101 2.67 1.06 -18.03
CA ARG A 101 1.92 1.53 -19.21
C ARG A 101 0.42 1.63 -18.90
N LEU A 102 -0.17 0.59 -18.29
CA LEU A 102 -1.58 0.57 -17.90
C LEU A 102 -1.89 1.64 -16.82
N HIS A 103 -0.98 1.85 -15.87
CA HIS A 103 -1.14 2.81 -14.79
C HIS A 103 -1.21 4.29 -15.24
N ARG A 104 -0.81 4.58 -16.49
CA ARG A 104 -1.00 5.92 -17.06
C ARG A 104 -2.47 6.31 -17.13
N GLU A 105 -3.36 5.33 -17.29
CA GLU A 105 -4.79 5.52 -17.49
C GLU A 105 -5.64 4.88 -16.39
N LYS A 106 -5.16 3.80 -15.76
CA LYS A 106 -5.91 3.04 -14.76
C LYS A 106 -5.38 3.21 -13.34
N ASN A 107 -6.28 3.44 -12.40
CA ASN A 107 -5.96 3.37 -10.98
C ASN A 107 -5.51 1.94 -10.64
N ILE A 108 -4.63 1.77 -9.66
CA ILE A 108 -4.18 0.46 -9.19
C ILE A 108 -4.71 0.21 -7.79
N LEU A 109 -5.22 -1.00 -7.56
CA LEU A 109 -5.41 -1.55 -6.21
C LEU A 109 -4.39 -2.67 -5.99
N VAL A 110 -3.44 -2.44 -5.08
CA VAL A 110 -2.42 -3.44 -4.71
C VAL A 110 -2.94 -4.27 -3.54
N VAL A 111 -3.11 -5.57 -3.75
CA VAL A 111 -3.54 -6.52 -2.73
C VAL A 111 -2.32 -7.17 -2.10
N VAL A 112 -2.22 -7.09 -0.78
CA VAL A 112 -1.20 -7.75 0.03
C VAL A 112 -1.88 -8.56 1.13
N GLY A 113 -1.27 -9.66 1.59
CA GLY A 113 -1.88 -10.53 2.59
C GLY A 113 -0.88 -11.29 3.44
N GLY A 114 -1.40 -11.87 4.54
CA GLY A 114 -0.64 -12.71 5.46
C GLY A 114 -0.54 -14.18 5.05
N GLU A 115 -0.09 -15.03 5.98
CA GLU A 115 0.37 -16.43 5.80
C GLU A 115 -0.51 -17.37 4.95
N LYS A 116 -1.83 -17.12 4.85
CA LYS A 116 -2.76 -17.94 4.03
C LYS A 116 -3.76 -17.08 3.27
N VAL A 117 -3.35 -16.58 2.11
CA VAL A 117 -4.25 -15.86 1.19
C VAL A 117 -5.18 -16.85 0.49
N GLU A 118 -6.49 -16.55 0.48
CA GLU A 118 -7.51 -17.38 -0.16
C GLU A 118 -7.34 -17.43 -1.69
N ARG A 119 -7.64 -18.58 -2.31
CA ARG A 119 -7.56 -18.77 -3.78
C ARG A 119 -8.32 -17.70 -4.56
N ALA A 120 -9.40 -17.16 -4.00
CA ALA A 120 -10.19 -16.11 -4.63
C ALA A 120 -9.34 -14.85 -4.96
N ALA A 121 -8.36 -14.47 -4.13
CA ALA A 121 -7.52 -13.31 -4.43
C ALA A 121 -6.68 -13.52 -5.71
N TYR A 122 -6.18 -14.73 -5.92
CA TYR A 122 -5.43 -15.08 -7.14
C TYR A 122 -6.29 -14.99 -8.40
N MET A 123 -7.53 -15.47 -8.31
CA MET A 123 -8.43 -15.54 -9.46
C MET A 123 -9.06 -14.18 -9.81
N MET A 124 -9.11 -13.26 -8.84
CA MET A 124 -9.72 -11.94 -9.02
C MET A 124 -8.70 -10.87 -9.41
N ALA A 125 -7.41 -11.11 -9.22
CA ALA A 125 -6.37 -10.16 -9.62
C ALA A 125 -6.11 -10.23 -11.13
N ASP A 126 -5.88 -9.08 -11.75
CA ASP A 126 -5.42 -9.00 -13.15
C ASP A 126 -3.98 -9.52 -13.27
N TYR A 127 -3.15 -9.23 -12.26
CA TYR A 127 -1.79 -9.74 -12.15
C TYR A 127 -1.51 -10.30 -10.77
N ASN A 128 -0.92 -11.50 -10.74
CA ASN A 128 -0.25 -12.02 -9.56
C ASN A 128 1.25 -11.76 -9.72
N VAL A 129 1.82 -10.92 -8.87
CA VAL A 129 3.19 -10.39 -9.03
C VAL A 129 4.07 -10.82 -7.86
N SER A 130 5.25 -11.32 -8.20
CA SER A 130 6.29 -11.70 -7.26
C SER A 130 7.42 -10.67 -7.30
N VAL A 131 7.65 -9.99 -6.19
CA VAL A 131 8.85 -9.17 -6.00
C VAL A 131 10.08 -10.08 -5.89
N THR A 132 9.93 -11.17 -5.13
CA THR A 132 10.86 -12.28 -5.08
C THR A 132 10.08 -13.57 -4.85
N SER A 133 10.58 -14.69 -5.36
CA SER A 133 10.03 -16.02 -5.09
C SER A 133 10.48 -16.63 -3.75
N GLN A 134 11.08 -15.82 -2.87
CA GLN A 134 11.39 -16.18 -1.49
C GLN A 134 10.33 -15.65 -0.52
N PRO A 135 9.98 -16.40 0.54
CA PRO A 135 9.07 -15.92 1.56
C PRO A 135 9.70 -14.78 2.38
N HIS A 136 9.01 -13.65 2.46
CA HIS A 136 9.42 -12.48 3.25
C HIS A 136 8.21 -11.71 3.81
N SER A 137 8.29 -10.38 3.95
CA SER A 137 7.20 -9.54 4.46
C SER A 137 6.36 -8.92 3.35
N GLU A 138 5.06 -8.75 3.60
CA GLU A 138 4.15 -7.95 2.79
C GLU A 138 4.53 -6.47 2.72
N VAL A 139 5.19 -5.93 3.77
CA VAL A 139 5.69 -4.55 3.80
C VAL A 139 6.81 -4.37 2.79
N SER A 140 7.75 -5.32 2.76
CA SER A 140 8.87 -5.32 1.80
C SER A 140 8.38 -5.50 0.38
N ALA A 141 7.42 -6.41 0.15
CA ALA A 141 6.82 -6.61 -1.17
C ALA A 141 6.17 -5.31 -1.67
N LEU A 142 5.37 -4.66 -0.82
CA LEU A 142 4.68 -3.43 -1.17
C LEU A 142 5.66 -2.29 -1.49
N ALA A 143 6.65 -2.05 -0.63
CA ALA A 143 7.62 -0.98 -0.82
C ALA A 143 8.40 -1.14 -2.14
N VAL A 144 8.93 -2.35 -2.41
CA VAL A 144 9.67 -2.61 -3.65
C VAL A 144 8.77 -2.51 -4.87
N PHE A 145 7.54 -3.03 -4.82
CA PHE A 145 6.61 -2.91 -5.93
C PHE A 145 6.27 -1.44 -6.25
N LEU A 146 5.98 -0.63 -5.23
CA LEU A 146 5.62 0.78 -5.41
C LEU A 146 6.79 1.61 -5.94
N ASP A 147 8.01 1.35 -5.47
CA ASP A 147 9.24 1.97 -5.99
C ASP A 147 9.50 1.58 -7.45
N TRP A 148 9.39 0.29 -7.78
CA TRP A 148 9.50 -0.17 -9.17
C TRP A 148 8.43 0.43 -10.07
N LEU A 149 7.20 0.60 -9.57
CA LEU A 149 6.09 1.19 -10.33
C LEU A 149 6.33 2.69 -10.60
N GLN A 150 6.86 3.42 -9.63
CA GLN A 150 6.96 4.88 -9.67
C GLN A 150 8.35 5.41 -10.01
N GLU A 151 9.34 4.53 -10.12
CA GLU A 151 10.72 4.85 -10.53
C GLU A 151 11.36 5.88 -9.58
N GLY A 152 11.15 5.70 -8.27
CA GLY A 152 11.70 6.53 -7.19
C GLY A 152 11.03 7.91 -7.01
N ARG A 153 10.09 8.30 -7.88
CA ARG A 153 9.40 9.60 -7.80
C ARG A 153 8.61 9.78 -6.50
N GLU A 154 8.16 8.70 -5.89
CA GLU A 154 7.43 8.70 -4.63
C GLU A 154 8.31 9.09 -3.43
N LEU A 155 9.63 8.85 -3.51
CA LEU A 155 10.59 9.14 -2.44
C LEU A 155 10.84 10.65 -2.26
N GLU A 156 10.53 11.46 -3.28
CA GLU A 156 10.65 12.92 -3.26
C GLU A 156 9.37 13.62 -2.79
N LYS A 157 8.30 12.85 -2.50
CA LYS A 157 6.99 13.40 -2.18
C LYS A 157 7.04 14.21 -0.88
N THR A 158 6.50 15.42 -0.94
CA THR A 158 6.30 16.30 0.22
C THR A 158 4.84 16.74 0.29
N TYR A 159 4.38 17.08 1.49
CA TYR A 159 3.01 17.50 1.73
C TYR A 159 2.99 18.95 2.18
N ALA A 160 2.24 19.79 1.47
CA ALA A 160 2.19 21.24 1.72
C ALA A 160 1.53 21.55 3.09
N ASP A 161 0.54 20.75 3.46
CA ASP A 161 -0.24 20.78 4.69
C ASP A 161 0.46 20.09 5.89
N ALA A 162 1.68 19.57 5.72
CA ALA A 162 2.41 18.90 6.80
C ALA A 162 2.76 19.86 7.94
N LYS A 163 2.30 19.55 9.17
CA LYS A 163 2.68 20.27 10.40
C LYS A 163 4.13 20.03 10.79
N LYS A 164 4.71 18.89 10.40
CA LYS A 164 6.10 18.47 10.69
C LYS A 164 6.79 18.04 9.41
N ILE A 165 8.06 18.43 9.27
CA ILE A 165 8.96 17.98 8.20
C ILE A 165 10.30 17.53 8.76
N ILE A 166 10.91 16.52 8.14
CA ILE A 166 12.30 16.12 8.40
C ILE A 166 13.22 16.99 7.56
N ILE A 167 14.29 17.50 8.18
CA ILE A 167 15.42 18.07 7.45
C ILE A 167 16.52 17.01 7.41
N PRO A 168 16.84 16.46 6.22
CA PRO A 168 17.91 15.48 6.08
C PRO A 168 19.22 16.02 6.64
N SER A 169 19.91 15.19 7.42
CA SER A 169 21.20 15.53 8.02
C SER A 169 22.11 14.30 7.99
N ALA A 170 23.39 14.49 7.67
CA ALA A 170 24.39 13.44 7.70
C ALA A 170 24.58 12.85 9.11
N ARG A 171 24.40 13.68 10.15
CA ARG A 171 24.55 13.28 11.56
C ARG A 171 23.55 14.05 12.42
N GLY A 172 22.55 13.34 12.93
CA GLY A 172 21.56 13.88 13.86
C GLY A 172 20.13 13.73 13.38
N LYS A 173 19.19 14.32 14.12
CA LYS A 173 17.76 14.29 13.84
C LYS A 173 17.20 15.69 13.97
N THR A 174 16.76 16.26 12.86
CA THR A 174 16.17 17.60 12.84
C THR A 174 14.74 17.53 12.31
N VAL A 175 13.79 17.89 13.16
CA VAL A 175 12.37 17.99 12.80
C VAL A 175 11.98 19.46 12.94
N LYS A 176 11.41 20.05 11.88
CA LYS A 176 10.84 21.40 11.93
C LYS A 176 9.32 21.31 11.96
N ARG A 177 8.69 22.15 12.78
CA ARG A 177 7.25 22.41 12.68
C ARG A 177 6.99 23.48 11.63
N ARG A 178 6.06 23.23 10.71
CA ARG A 178 5.47 24.26 9.85
C ARG A 178 4.26 24.83 10.60
N GLY A 179 4.23 26.15 10.72
CA GLY A 179 3.13 26.91 11.31
C GLY A 179 2.07 27.21 10.27
#